data_AF-A0A2D2B0L1-F1
#
_entry.id   AF-A0A2D2B0L1-F1
#
_cell.length_a   1.000
_cell.length_b   1.000
_cell.length_c   1.000
_cell.angle_alpha   90.00
_cell.angle_beta   90.00
_cell.angle_gamma   90.00
#
_symmetry.space_group_name_H-M   'P 1'
#
loop_
_entity.id
_entity.type
_entity.pdbx_description
1 polymer ?
#
loop_
_entity_poly.entity_id
_entity_poly.type
_entity_poly.pdbx_seq_one_letter_code
_entity_poly.pdbx_strand_id
1 'polypeptide(L)'
;MNANQLIRPLLLAGGLLAGCAALAAARSAGLLDQDTTVRGAMALIGLFLAIHANDIPKQLAKDPRGQAVQRATGRAMVLAYLAWIAVWIFAPLSLATPLSAALVLLAVGWIVLACRRILTRAPGERSTP
;
A
#
# COMPACT_ATOMS: atom_id res chain seq x y z
N MET A 1 5.10 -23.60 8.42
CA MET A 1 4.25 -22.40 8.26
C MET A 1 3.57 -22.17 9.59
N ASN A 2 3.88 -21.08 10.29
CA ASN A 2 3.44 -20.88 11.67
C ASN A 2 2.02 -20.32 11.71
N ALA A 3 1.19 -20.71 12.69
CA ALA A 3 -0.21 -20.26 12.80
C ALA A 3 -0.36 -18.73 12.74
N ASN A 4 0.56 -17.98 13.36
CA ASN A 4 0.57 -16.51 13.33
C ASN A 4 0.75 -15.91 11.92
N GLN A 5 1.37 -16.62 10.97
CA GLN A 5 1.51 -16.14 9.60
C GLN A 5 0.21 -16.23 8.79
N LEU A 6 -0.74 -17.09 9.22
CA LEU A 6 -2.06 -17.19 8.62
C LEU A 6 -3.08 -16.33 9.36
N ILE A 7 -3.02 -16.29 10.69
CA ILE A 7 -4.01 -15.57 11.51
C ILE A 7 -3.98 -14.07 11.20
N ARG A 8 -2.80 -13.46 11.09
CA ARG A 8 -2.66 -12.02 10.84
C ARG A 8 -3.32 -11.56 9.53
N PRO A 9 -3.02 -12.14 8.35
CA PRO A 9 -3.69 -11.75 7.11
C PRO A 9 -5.19 -12.05 7.15
N LEU A 10 -5.62 -13.13 7.82
CA LEU A 10 -7.04 -13.44 7.99
C LEU A 10 -7.76 -12.36 8.80
N LEU A 11 -7.17 -11.90 9.90
CA LEU A 11 -7.71 -10.83 10.74
C LEU A 11 -7.78 -9.51 9.97
N LEU A 12 -6.75 -9.17 9.19
CA LEU A 12 -6.75 -7.95 8.37
C LEU A 12 -7.82 -8.01 7.27
N ALA A 13 -7.95 -9.15 6.58
CA ALA A 13 -8.96 -9.33 5.55
C ALA A 13 -10.37 -9.29 6.15
N GLY A 14 -10.58 -9.98 7.28
CA GLY A 14 -11.84 -9.93 8.03
C GLY A 14 -12.19 -8.52 8.50
N GLY A 15 -11.22 -7.77 9.01
CA GLY A 15 -11.40 -6.37 9.41
C GLY A 15 -11.78 -5.45 8.25
N LEU A 16 -11.15 -5.62 7.08
CA LEU A 16 -11.51 -4.88 5.87
C LEU A 16 -12.95 -5.18 5.43
N LEU A 17 -13.31 -6.46 5.35
CA LEU A 17 -14.65 -6.89 4.96
C LEU A 17 -15.71 -6.38 5.94
N ALA A 18 -15.45 -6.51 7.24
CA ALA A 18 -16.33 -6.01 8.28
C ALA A 18 -16.51 -4.49 8.21
N GLY A 19 -15.42 -3.74 7.98
CA GLY A 19 -15.48 -2.28 7.82
C GLY A 19 -16.29 -1.86 6.60
N CYS A 20 -16.08 -2.50 5.44
CA CYS A 20 -16.87 -2.24 4.24
C CYS A 20 -18.35 -2.61 4.43
N ALA A 21 -18.64 -3.73 5.11
CA ALA A 21 -20.00 -4.15 5.43
C ALA A 21 -20.68 -3.15 6.37
N ALA A 22 -19.97 -2.62 7.38
CA ALA A 22 -20.50 -1.60 8.28
C ALA A 22 -20.85 -0.30 7.54
N LEU A 23 -20.01 0.14 6.59
CA LEU A 23 -20.30 1.30 5.74
C LEU A 23 -21.53 1.06 4.86
N ALA A 24 -21.64 -0.11 4.25
CA ALA A 24 -22.81 -0.49 3.44
C ALA A 24 -24.09 -0.53 4.27
N ALA A 25 -24.02 -1.08 5.49
CA ALA A 25 -25.14 -1.11 6.43
C ALA A 25 -25.56 0.31 6.85
N ALA A 26 -24.60 1.16 7.22
CA ALA A 26 -24.86 2.56 7.59
C ALA A 26 -25.50 3.35 6.44
N ARG A 27 -25.06 3.13 5.19
CA ARG A 27 -25.72 3.68 3.99
C ARG A 27 -27.16 3.20 3.85
N SER A 28 -27.40 1.90 4.00
CA SER A 28 -28.75 1.32 3.87
C SER A 28 -29.71 1.82 4.95
N ALA A 29 -29.19 2.16 6.14
CA ALA A 29 -29.93 2.77 7.23
C ALA A 29 -30.14 4.30 7.05
N GLY A 30 -29.65 4.90 5.96
CA GLY A 30 -29.76 6.34 5.71
C GLY A 30 -28.82 7.20 6.56
N LEU A 31 -27.86 6.60 7.29
CA LEU A 31 -26.90 7.32 8.13
C LEU A 31 -25.76 7.95 7.31
N LEU A 32 -25.48 7.41 6.11
CA LEU A 32 -24.42 7.88 5.23
C LEU A 32 -24.94 8.11 3.81
N ASP A 33 -24.44 9.17 3.18
CA ASP A 33 -24.62 9.40 1.75
C ASP A 33 -23.70 8.49 0.91
N GLN A 34 -23.86 8.57 -0.41
CA GLN A 34 -23.07 7.73 -1.34
C GLN A 34 -21.61 8.10 -1.30
N ASP A 35 -21.33 9.39 -1.28
CA ASP A 35 -19.99 9.93 -1.38
C ASP A 35 -19.16 9.55 -0.15
N THR A 36 -19.71 9.70 1.06
CA THR A 36 -19.05 9.31 2.31
C THR A 36 -18.83 7.80 2.36
N THR A 37 -19.80 7.00 1.89
CA THR A 37 -19.66 5.55 1.83
C THR A 37 -18.49 5.14 0.92
N VAL A 38 -18.42 5.73 -0.28
CA VAL A 38 -17.35 5.43 -1.25
C VAL A 38 -15.99 5.89 -0.70
N ARG A 39 -15.91 7.10 -0.13
CA ARG A 39 -14.69 7.62 0.49
C ARG A 39 -14.19 6.74 1.63
N GLY A 40 -15.10 6.32 2.51
CA GLY A 40 -14.79 5.43 3.61
C GLY A 40 -14.24 4.09 3.11
N ALA A 41 -14.89 3.49 2.12
CA ALA A 41 -14.44 2.22 1.54
C ALA A 41 -13.04 2.36 0.91
N MET A 42 -12.81 3.42 0.14
CA MET A 42 -11.52 3.66 -0.52
C MET A 42 -10.40 3.98 0.48
N ALA A 43 -10.71 4.67 1.57
CA ALA A 43 -9.77 4.90 2.67
C ALA A 43 -9.42 3.59 3.40
N LEU A 44 -10.40 2.71 3.65
CA LEU A 44 -10.17 1.38 4.24
C LEU A 44 -9.29 0.51 3.34
N ILE A 45 -9.54 0.50 2.03
CA ILE A 45 -8.71 -0.22 1.05
C ILE A 45 -7.28 0.32 1.08
N GLY A 46 -7.11 1.65 1.03
CA GLY A 46 -5.79 2.28 1.12
C GLY A 46 -5.05 1.90 2.41
N LEU A 47 -5.74 1.89 3.55
CA LEU A 47 -5.16 1.52 4.84
C LEU A 47 -4.72 0.05 4.86
N PHE A 48 -5.57 -0.85 4.36
CA PHE A 48 -5.26 -2.27 4.26
C PHE A 48 -4.01 -2.51 3.40
N LEU A 49 -3.90 -1.81 2.27
CA LEU A 49 -2.76 -1.89 1.36
C LEU A 49 -1.50 -1.30 1.99
N ALA A 50 -1.60 -0.21 2.75
CA ALA A 50 -0.46 0.37 3.48
C ALA A 50 0.09 -0.62 4.53
N ILE A 51 -0.79 -1.29 5.27
CA ILE A 51 -0.39 -2.31 6.26
C ILE A 51 0.33 -3.48 5.56
N HIS A 52 -0.23 -3.98 4.45
CA HIS A 52 0.38 -5.07 3.69
C HIS A 52 1.71 -4.68 3.02
N ALA A 53 1.82 -3.45 2.51
CA ALA A 53 3.05 -2.94 1.91
C ALA A 53 4.21 -2.90 2.92
N ASN A 54 3.90 -2.62 4.20
CA ASN A 54 4.89 -2.67 5.27
C ASN A 54 5.34 -4.10 5.62
N ASP A 55 4.47 -5.08 5.37
CA ASP A 55 4.72 -6.51 5.60
C ASP A 55 5.49 -7.19 4.48
N ILE A 56 5.76 -6.50 3.36
CA ILE A 56 6.59 -7.04 2.27
C ILE A 56 7.85 -7.66 2.88
N PRO A 57 8.04 -8.98 2.72
CA PRO A 57 9.02 -9.72 3.50
C PRO A 57 10.41 -9.24 3.15
N LYS A 58 11.01 -8.50 4.10
CA LYS A 58 12.38 -7.98 4.05
C LYS A 58 13.47 -9.07 4.00
N GLN A 59 13.05 -10.34 3.91
CA GLN A 59 13.87 -11.55 3.97
C GLN A 59 13.83 -12.35 2.66
N LEU A 60 13.02 -11.95 1.67
CA LEU A 60 12.92 -12.70 0.42
C LEU A 60 14.20 -12.58 -0.42
N ALA A 61 14.95 -11.48 -0.26
CA ALA A 61 16.25 -11.29 -0.87
C ALA A 61 17.37 -11.60 0.15
N LYS A 62 18.28 -12.50 -0.23
CA LYS A 62 19.43 -12.87 0.61
C LYS A 62 20.64 -11.96 0.38
N ASP A 63 20.71 -11.29 -0.77
CA ASP A 63 21.80 -10.38 -1.08
C ASP A 63 21.51 -8.94 -0.60
N PRO A 64 22.54 -8.12 -0.29
CA PRO A 64 22.36 -6.77 0.22
C PRO A 64 21.60 -5.84 -0.74
N ARG A 65 21.69 -6.04 -2.07
CA ARG A 65 21.02 -5.18 -3.06
C ARG A 65 19.53 -5.48 -3.09
N GLY A 66 19.15 -6.75 -3.09
CA GLY A 66 17.75 -7.18 -3.04
C GLY A 66 17.07 -6.76 -1.73
N GLN A 67 17.78 -6.77 -0.59
CA GLN A 67 17.23 -6.24 0.67
C GLN A 67 17.01 -4.72 0.61
N ALA A 68 17.94 -3.97 0.00
CA ALA A 68 17.79 -2.53 -0.21
C ALA A 68 16.60 -2.22 -1.12
N VAL A 69 16.43 -2.98 -2.21
CA VAL A 69 15.26 -2.89 -3.11
C VAL A 69 13.96 -3.15 -2.33
N GLN A 70 13.89 -4.23 -1.56
CA GLN A 70 12.68 -4.58 -0.79
C GLN A 70 12.29 -3.49 0.20
N ARG A 71 13.27 -2.92 0.92
CA ARG A 71 13.01 -1.82 1.87
C ARG A 71 12.55 -0.55 1.15
N ALA A 72 13.14 -0.23 -0.01
CA ALA A 72 12.73 0.91 -0.81
C ALA A 72 11.30 0.73 -1.36
N THR A 73 10.99 -0.46 -1.88
CA THR A 73 9.67 -0.82 -2.41
C THR A 73 8.59 -0.75 -1.32
N GLY A 74 8.84 -1.37 -0.16
CA GLY A 74 7.89 -1.33 0.95
C GLY A 74 7.60 0.10 1.42
N ARG A 75 8.63 0.93 1.60
CA ARG A 75 8.45 2.34 1.98
C ARG A 75 7.71 3.16 0.93
N ALA A 76 8.06 3.00 -0.35
CA ALA A 76 7.41 3.72 -1.43
C ALA A 76 5.92 3.37 -1.53
N MET A 77 5.58 2.08 -1.41
CA MET A 77 4.19 1.62 -1.43
C MET A 77 3.40 2.11 -0.22
N VAL A 78 3.96 2.04 0.99
CA VAL A 78 3.31 2.60 2.19
C VAL A 78 3.00 4.08 2.00
N LEU A 79 3.97 4.88 1.55
CA LEU A 79 3.75 6.31 1.31
C LEU A 79 2.70 6.58 0.22
N ALA A 80 2.71 5.78 -0.85
CA ALA A 80 1.72 5.90 -1.91
C ALA A 80 0.29 5.63 -1.41
N TYR A 81 0.11 4.60 -0.58
CA TYR A 81 -1.20 4.27 -0.02
C TYR A 81 -1.64 5.24 1.10
N LEU A 82 -0.71 5.84 1.85
CA LEU A 82 -1.05 6.95 2.75
C LEU A 82 -1.51 8.18 1.97
N ALA A 83 -0.83 8.51 0.86
CA ALA A 83 -1.25 9.57 -0.03
C ALA A 83 -2.61 9.27 -0.69
N TRP A 84 -2.87 8.02 -1.06
CA TRP A 84 -4.18 7.56 -1.54
C TRP A 84 -5.28 7.85 -0.51
N ILE A 85 -5.07 7.50 0.75
CA ILE A 85 -6.04 7.77 1.84
C ILE A 85 -6.28 9.28 1.95
N ALA A 86 -5.22 10.08 1.95
CA ALA A 86 -5.34 11.54 2.02
C ALA A 86 -6.15 12.10 0.84
N VAL A 87 -5.93 11.60 -0.39
CA VAL A 87 -6.74 11.99 -1.56
C VAL A 87 -8.21 11.66 -1.36
N TRP A 88 -8.54 10.45 -0.89
CA TRP A 88 -9.94 10.07 -0.71
C TRP A 88 -10.63 10.78 0.46
N ILE A 89 -9.88 11.25 1.46
CA ILE A 89 -10.43 12.05 2.57
C ILE A 89 -10.62 13.51 2.16
N PHE A 90 -9.64 14.11 1.47
CA PHE A 90 -9.58 15.56 1.29
C PHE A 90 -9.89 16.05 -0.13
N ALA A 91 -9.72 15.23 -1.17
CA ALA A 91 -9.90 15.67 -2.55
C ALA A 91 -11.39 15.67 -2.97
N PRO A 92 -11.78 16.51 -3.95
CA PRO A 92 -13.09 16.43 -4.59
C PRO A 92 -13.32 15.05 -5.22
N LEU A 93 -14.54 14.54 -5.18
CA LEU A 93 -14.85 13.16 -5.61
C LEU A 93 -14.53 12.95 -7.10
N SER A 94 -14.74 13.98 -7.93
CA SER A 94 -14.41 13.98 -9.35
C SER A 94 -12.91 13.79 -9.64
N LEU A 95 -12.05 14.19 -8.69
CA LEU A 95 -10.59 14.08 -8.80
C LEU A 95 -10.02 12.91 -8.02
N ALA A 96 -10.76 12.36 -7.06
CA ALA A 96 -10.27 11.31 -6.17
C ALA A 96 -9.77 10.08 -6.94
N THR A 97 -10.57 9.57 -7.89
CA THR A 97 -10.21 8.41 -8.72
C THR A 97 -8.98 8.65 -9.60
N PRO A 98 -8.93 9.67 -10.49
CA PRO A 98 -7.76 9.87 -11.34
C PRO A 98 -6.49 10.21 -10.53
N LEU A 99 -6.62 10.99 -9.44
CA LEU A 99 -5.48 11.37 -8.61
C LEU A 99 -4.92 10.19 -7.84
N SER A 100 -5.78 9.33 -7.27
CA SER A 100 -5.33 8.14 -6.55
C SER A 100 -4.68 7.11 -7.49
N ALA A 101 -5.20 6.95 -8.71
CA ALA A 101 -4.58 6.12 -9.75
C ALA A 101 -3.19 6.66 -10.15
N ALA A 102 -3.08 7.97 -10.38
CA ALA A 102 -1.81 8.61 -10.72
C ALA A 102 -0.75 8.40 -9.62
N LEU A 103 -1.12 8.52 -8.34
CA LEU A 103 -0.21 8.28 -7.22
C LEU A 103 0.35 6.85 -7.21
N VAL A 104 -0.50 5.85 -7.46
CA VAL A 104 -0.06 4.45 -7.53
C VAL A 104 0.86 4.24 -8.72
N LEU A 105 0.54 4.79 -9.89
CA LEU A 105 1.38 4.69 -11.08
C LEU A 105 2.76 5.35 -10.87
N LEU A 106 2.79 6.53 -10.24
CA LEU A 106 4.03 7.21 -9.89
C LEU A 106 4.88 6.38 -8.92
N ALA A 107 4.25 5.75 -7.92
CA ALA A 107 4.94 4.89 -6.97
C ALA A 107 5.54 3.64 -7.66
N VAL A 108 4.77 2.99 -8.54
CA VAL A 108 5.26 1.86 -9.34
C VAL A 108 6.40 2.28 -10.24
N GLY A 109 6.27 3.40 -10.96
CA GLY A 109 7.33 3.96 -11.81
C GLY A 109 8.60 4.28 -11.03
N TRP A 110 8.45 4.85 -9.83
CA TRP A 110 9.55 5.11 -8.91
C TRP A 110 10.25 3.82 -8.48
N ILE A 111 9.49 2.78 -8.12
CA ILE A 111 10.04 1.48 -7.73
C ILE A 111 10.82 0.86 -8.88
N VAL A 112 10.27 0.85 -10.09
CA VAL A 112 10.97 0.34 -11.29
C VAL A 112 12.28 1.10 -11.51
N LEU A 113 12.26 2.43 -11.40
CA LEU A 113 13.47 3.26 -11.53
C LEU A 113 14.50 2.96 -10.43
N ALA A 114 14.05 2.82 -9.18
CA ALA A 114 14.92 2.49 -8.05
C ALA A 114 15.56 1.11 -8.21
N CYS A 115 14.77 0.10 -8.61
CA CYS A 115 15.26 -1.23 -8.95
C CYS A 115 16.31 -1.17 -10.06
N ARG A 116 16.03 -0.46 -11.16
CA ARG A 116 16.99 -0.28 -12.26
C ARG A 116 18.29 0.36 -11.76
N ARG A 117 18.21 1.45 -10.99
CA ARG A 117 19.39 2.15 -10.44
C ARG A 117 20.23 1.25 -9.52
N ILE A 118 19.60 0.38 -8.74
CA ILE A 118 20.32 -0.54 -7.84
C ILE A 118 20.97 -1.69 -8.63
N LEU A 119 20.31 -2.18 -9.68
CA LEU A 119 20.82 -3.25 -10.55
C LEU A 119 21.93 -2.77 -11.49
N THR A 120 21.85 -1.55 -12.03
CA THR A 120 22.86 -0.99 -12.96
C THR A 120 24.14 -0.53 -12.27
N ARG A 121 24.17 -0.42 -10.93
CA ARG A 121 25.42 -0.21 -10.18
C ARG A 121 26.27 -1.48 -10.32
N ALA A 122 27.36 -1.41 -11.11
CA ALA A 122 28.30 -2.50 -11.33
C ALA A 122 28.83 -3.11 -10.00
N PRO A 123 29.23 -4.39 -9.97
CA PRO A 123 29.93 -4.98 -8.83
C PRO A 123 31.38 -4.50 -8.83
N GLY A 124 31.63 -3.28 -8.40
CA GLY A 124 32.99 -2.72 -8.35
C GLY A 124 33.00 -1.52 -7.44
N GLU A 125 33.33 -1.76 -6.17
CA GLU A 125 33.80 -0.84 -5.11
C GLU A 125 33.42 -1.41 -3.74
N ARG A 126 34.04 -2.54 -3.40
CA ARG A 126 34.46 -2.78 -2.01
C ARG A 126 35.91 -3.20 -2.10
N SER A 127 36.77 -2.18 -2.11
CA SER A 127 38.16 -2.29 -1.72
C SER A 127 38.25 -3.04 -0.38
N THR A 128 39.31 -3.84 -0.33
CA THR A 128 39.91 -4.54 0.79
C THR A 128 39.92 -3.75 2.11
N PRO A 129 39.93 -4.44 3.27
CA PRO A 129 40.41 -3.81 4.50
C PRO A 129 41.86 -3.33 4.35
#